data_AF-A0A7X7DRV3-F1
#
_entry.id   AF-A0A7X7DRV3-F1
#
_cell.length_a   1.000
_cell.length_b   1.000
_cell.length_c   1.000
_cell.angle_alpha   90.00
_cell.angle_beta   90.00
_cell.angle_gamma   90.00
#
_symmetry.space_group_name_H-M   'P 1'
#
loop_
_entity.id
_entity.type
_entity.pdbx_description
1 polymer ?
#
loop_
_entity_poly.entity_id
_entity_poly.type
_entity_poly.pdbx_seq_one_letter_code
_entity_poly.pdbx_strand_id
1 'polypeptide(L)'
;KGYAAHEREVFERIASLRSAALSATSPEQAAPLQNQLTGALRSLFAVSENYPELKANQNFLALQEELASTENKIAFARQYYNDAVKAFNIAIDVFPNNLISRRLGYEPRAMWAADDASELQSVQVTWR
;
A
#
# COMPACT_ATOMS: atom_id res chain seq x y z
N LYS A 1 21.78 -1.47 -28.44
CA LYS A 1 21.83 -0.05 -28.01
C LYS A 1 20.46 0.54 -27.62
N GLY A 2 19.32 0.00 -28.08
CA GLY A 2 17.99 0.44 -27.62
C GLY A 2 17.57 -0.04 -26.21
N TYR A 3 18.05 -1.20 -25.76
CA TYR A 3 17.70 -1.78 -24.45
C TYR A 3 18.09 -0.91 -23.24
N ALA A 4 19.28 -0.31 -23.26
CA ALA A 4 19.75 0.57 -22.18
C ALA A 4 18.90 1.84 -22.00
N ALA A 5 18.17 2.30 -23.03
CA ALA A 5 17.32 3.48 -22.94
C ALA A 5 16.02 3.18 -22.17
N HIS A 6 15.40 2.03 -22.41
CA HIS A 6 14.17 1.65 -21.73
C HIS A 6 14.43 1.22 -20.27
N GLU A 7 15.57 0.56 -20.01
CA GLU A 7 16.00 0.25 -18.65
C GLU A 7 16.29 1.52 -17.83
N ARG A 8 16.94 2.52 -18.45
CA ARG A 8 17.23 3.79 -17.80
C ARG A 8 15.95 4.52 -17.37
N GLU A 9 14.91 4.51 -18.21
CA GLU A 9 13.61 5.10 -17.89
C GLU A 9 12.98 4.42 -16.66
N VAL A 10 13.06 3.09 -16.56
CA VAL A 10 12.57 2.33 -15.40
C VAL A 10 13.34 2.70 -14.13
N PHE A 11 14.66 2.77 -14.20
CA PHE A 11 15.49 3.16 -13.04
C PHE A 11 15.25 4.61 -12.61
N GLU A 12 15.13 5.55 -13.55
CA GLU A 12 14.80 6.95 -13.26
C GLU A 12 13.40 7.08 -12.63
N ARG A 13 12.43 6.30 -13.12
CA ARG A 13 11.08 6.25 -12.56
C ARG A 13 11.08 5.70 -11.13
N ILE A 14 11.83 4.64 -10.85
CA ILE A 14 11.96 4.10 -9.49
C ILE A 14 12.65 5.09 -8.55
N ALA A 15 13.73 5.73 -9.00
CA ALA A 15 14.46 6.72 -8.21
C ALA A 15 13.57 7.92 -7.86
N SER A 16 12.82 8.45 -8.83
CA SER A 16 11.89 9.56 -8.62
C SER A 16 10.74 9.18 -7.68
N LEU A 17 10.12 8.01 -7.85
CA LEU A 17 9.06 7.51 -6.98
C LEU A 17 9.55 7.33 -5.54
N ARG A 18 10.76 6.81 -5.34
CA ARG A 18 11.39 6.69 -4.01
C ARG A 18 11.61 8.06 -3.38
N SER A 19 12.15 9.02 -4.13
CA SER A 19 12.36 10.39 -3.63
C SER A 19 11.04 11.07 -3.25
N ALA A 20 10.00 10.88 -4.07
CA ALA A 20 8.68 11.42 -3.81
C ALA A 20 8.05 10.78 -2.56
N ALA A 21 8.15 9.46 -2.41
CA ALA A 21 7.64 8.74 -1.25
C ALA A 21 8.34 9.18 0.05
N LEU A 22 9.65 9.42 0.02
CA LEU A 22 10.41 9.95 1.16
C LEU A 22 10.04 11.40 1.52
N SER A 23 9.55 12.16 0.55
CA SER A 23 9.15 13.57 0.74
C SER A 23 7.67 13.73 1.14
N ALA A 24 6.89 12.65 1.09
CA ALA A 24 5.48 12.67 1.46
C ALA A 24 5.32 12.93 2.96
N THR A 25 4.44 13.86 3.32
CA THR A 25 4.23 14.29 4.72
C THR A 25 2.94 13.72 5.33
N SER A 26 2.08 13.11 4.52
CA SER A 26 0.85 12.48 4.99
C SER A 26 0.65 11.09 4.39
N PRO A 27 -0.09 10.19 5.09
CA PRO A 27 -0.43 8.88 4.56
C PRO A 27 -1.19 8.94 3.23
N GLU A 28 -2.06 9.94 3.01
CA GLU A 28 -2.81 10.06 1.75
C GLU A 28 -1.91 10.39 0.56
N GLN A 29 -0.77 11.06 0.81
CA GLN A 29 0.23 11.36 -0.23
C GLN A 29 1.19 10.19 -0.44
N ALA A 30 1.59 9.52 0.63
CA ALA A 30 2.55 8.40 0.57
C ALA A 30 1.93 7.17 -0.12
N ALA A 31 0.67 6.86 0.16
CA ALA A 31 -0.05 5.70 -0.36
C ALA A 31 0.03 5.50 -1.89
N PRO A 32 -0.38 6.47 -2.73
CA PRO A 32 -0.35 6.31 -4.17
C PRO A 32 1.07 6.19 -4.72
N LEU A 33 2.04 6.90 -4.12
CA LEU A 33 3.45 6.83 -4.53
C LEU A 33 4.04 5.46 -4.25
N GLN A 34 3.69 4.88 -3.09
CA GLN A 34 4.11 3.54 -2.69
C GLN A 34 3.54 2.49 -3.66
N ASN A 35 2.26 2.58 -4.01
CA ASN A 35 1.62 1.67 -4.97
C ASN A 35 2.29 1.74 -6.36
N GLN A 36 2.61 2.96 -6.82
CA GLN A 36 3.32 3.16 -8.09
C GLN A 36 4.74 2.58 -8.04
N LEU A 37 5.45 2.76 -6.91
CA LEU A 37 6.79 2.20 -6.70
C LEU A 37 6.74 0.66 -6.75
N THR A 38 5.80 0.03 -6.03
CA THR A 38 5.62 -1.42 -6.04
C THR A 38 5.31 -1.95 -7.45
N GLY A 39 4.46 -1.25 -8.21
CA GLY A 39 4.18 -1.59 -9.62
C GLY A 39 5.40 -1.49 -10.54
N ALA A 40 6.19 -0.41 -10.40
CA ALA A 40 7.42 -0.22 -11.17
C ALA A 40 8.46 -1.30 -10.85
N LEU A 41 8.56 -1.72 -9.58
CA LEU A 41 9.48 -2.76 -9.14
C LEU A 41 9.07 -4.15 -9.65
N ARG A 42 7.77 -4.50 -9.66
CA ARG A 42 7.31 -5.74 -10.32
C ARG A 42 7.71 -5.78 -11.79
N SER A 43 7.57 -4.66 -12.48
CA SER A 43 7.97 -4.54 -13.88
C SER A 43 9.48 -4.73 -14.05
N LEU A 44 10.29 -4.13 -13.17
CA LEU A 44 11.74 -4.32 -13.16
C LEU A 44 12.12 -5.80 -12.90
N PHE A 45 11.44 -6.47 -11.97
CA PHE A 45 11.70 -7.89 -11.69
C PHE A 45 11.34 -8.78 -12.88
N ALA A 46 10.21 -8.53 -13.55
CA ALA A 46 9.83 -9.26 -14.76
C ALA A 46 10.87 -9.10 -15.89
N VAL A 47 11.43 -7.90 -16.06
CA VAL A 47 12.52 -7.66 -17.02
C VAL A 47 13.78 -8.42 -16.59
N SER A 48 14.12 -8.39 -15.29
CA SER A 48 15.34 -9.02 -14.74
C SER A 48 15.39 -10.55 -14.91
N GLU A 49 14.26 -11.21 -15.16
CA GLU A 49 14.26 -12.66 -15.46
C GLU A 49 15.05 -13.00 -16.73
N ASN A 50 15.12 -12.07 -17.68
CA ASN A 50 15.88 -12.22 -18.92
C ASN A 50 17.37 -11.86 -18.76
N TYR A 51 17.79 -11.38 -17.58
CA TYR A 51 19.15 -10.93 -17.30
C TYR A 51 19.72 -11.64 -16.07
N PRO A 52 20.31 -12.84 -16.26
CA PRO A 52 20.84 -13.67 -15.17
C PRO A 52 21.89 -12.95 -14.31
N GLU A 53 22.73 -12.11 -14.92
CA GLU A 53 23.70 -11.28 -14.21
C GLU A 53 23.07 -10.30 -13.22
N LEU A 54 21.93 -9.69 -13.56
CA LEU A 54 21.23 -8.76 -12.67
C LEU A 54 20.54 -9.51 -11.53
N LYS A 55 19.94 -10.66 -11.85
CA LYS A 55 19.29 -11.56 -10.88
C LYS A 55 20.28 -12.12 -9.85
N ALA A 56 21.52 -12.37 -10.25
CA ALA A 56 22.59 -12.84 -9.37
C ALA A 56 23.30 -11.72 -8.61
N ASN A 57 22.97 -10.45 -8.87
CA ASN A 57 23.61 -9.33 -8.21
C ASN A 57 23.13 -9.24 -6.75
N GLN A 58 24.08 -9.35 -5.81
CA GLN A 58 23.79 -9.35 -4.37
C GLN A 58 23.06 -8.08 -3.90
N ASN A 59 23.35 -6.91 -4.49
CA ASN A 59 22.68 -5.65 -4.15
C ASN A 59 21.23 -5.63 -4.64
N PHE A 60 20.95 -6.27 -5.79
CA PHE A 60 19.61 -6.37 -6.35
C PHE A 60 18.73 -7.32 -5.52
N LEU A 61 19.29 -8.45 -5.07
CA LEU A 61 18.62 -9.37 -4.16
C LEU A 61 18.31 -8.73 -2.81
N ALA A 62 19.26 -7.99 -2.23
CA ALA A 62 19.04 -7.26 -0.97
C ALA A 62 17.94 -6.19 -1.12
N LEU A 63 17.91 -5.48 -2.24
CA LEU A 63 16.85 -4.52 -2.55
C LEU A 63 15.48 -5.22 -2.66
N GLN A 64 15.41 -6.37 -3.33
CA GLN A 64 14.17 -7.15 -3.45
C GLN A 64 13.63 -7.56 -2.07
N GLU A 65 14.50 -8.02 -1.18
CA GLU A 65 14.14 -8.42 0.18
C GLU A 65 13.68 -7.22 1.03
N GLU A 66 14.38 -6.08 0.95
CA GLU A 66 13.99 -4.86 1.65
C GLU A 66 12.62 -4.35 1.18
N LEU A 67 12.36 -4.43 -0.13
CA LEU A 67 11.07 -4.07 -0.72
C LEU A 67 9.95 -4.99 -0.26
N ALA A 68 10.18 -6.31 -0.28
CA ALA A 68 9.20 -7.27 0.23
C ALA A 68 8.90 -7.05 1.72
N SER A 69 9.93 -6.78 2.53
CA SER A 69 9.79 -6.45 3.95
C SER A 69 8.99 -5.15 4.15
N THR A 70 9.26 -4.14 3.34
CA THR A 70 8.55 -2.86 3.37
C THR A 70 7.08 -3.03 2.98
N GLU A 71 6.80 -3.79 1.93
CA GLU A 71 5.44 -4.09 1.49
C GLU A 71 4.65 -4.83 2.58
N ASN A 72 5.25 -5.81 3.23
CA ASN A 72 4.63 -6.50 4.37
C ASN A 72 4.30 -5.53 5.52
N LYS A 73 5.18 -4.58 5.83
CA LYS A 73 4.93 -3.55 6.85
C LYS A 73 3.81 -2.60 6.43
N ILE A 74 3.74 -2.22 5.16
CA ILE A 74 2.66 -1.37 4.63
C ILE A 74 1.33 -2.11 4.70
N ALA A 75 1.29 -3.37 4.28
CA ALA A 75 0.09 -4.21 4.37
C ALA A 75 -0.40 -4.32 5.81
N PHE A 76 0.51 -4.60 6.76
CA PHE A 76 0.18 -4.62 8.18
C PHE A 76 -0.33 -3.27 8.69
N ALA A 77 0.31 -2.16 8.30
CA ALA A 77 -0.13 -0.82 8.71
C ALA A 77 -1.53 -0.47 8.15
N ARG A 78 -1.83 -0.86 6.91
CA ARG A 78 -3.17 -0.71 6.30
C ARG A 78 -4.22 -1.51 7.07
N GLN A 79 -3.93 -2.77 7.36
CA GLN A 79 -4.82 -3.62 8.14
C GLN A 79 -5.06 -3.04 9.54
N TYR A 80 -3.99 -2.65 10.24
CA TYR A 80 -4.07 -2.03 11.56
C TYR A 80 -4.90 -0.75 11.57
N TYR A 81 -4.72 0.13 10.57
CA TYR A 81 -5.55 1.32 10.40
C TYR A 81 -7.02 0.96 10.21
N ASN A 82 -7.31 -0.01 9.33
CA ASN A 82 -8.67 -0.46 9.06
C ASN A 82 -9.33 -1.06 10.30
N ASP A 83 -8.62 -1.88 11.06
CA ASP A 83 -9.11 -2.46 12.31
C ASP A 83 -9.41 -1.37 13.34
N ALA A 84 -8.53 -0.37 13.49
CA ALA A 84 -8.74 0.77 14.37
C ALA A 84 -9.95 1.63 13.96
N VAL A 85 -10.08 1.94 12.67
CA VAL A 85 -11.22 2.68 12.11
C VAL A 85 -12.52 1.88 12.28
N LYS A 86 -12.49 0.57 12.05
CA LYS A 86 -13.63 -0.32 12.25
C LYS A 86 -14.08 -0.32 13.71
N ALA A 87 -13.16 -0.51 14.65
CA ALA A 87 -13.46 -0.48 16.07
C ALA A 87 -14.03 0.87 16.50
N PHE A 88 -13.46 1.97 16.00
CA PHE A 88 -13.95 3.33 16.26
C PHE A 88 -15.37 3.54 15.70
N ASN A 89 -15.61 3.19 14.44
CA ASN A 89 -16.91 3.34 13.79
C ASN A 89 -17.99 2.51 14.50
N ILE A 90 -17.67 1.28 14.91
CA ILE A 90 -18.58 0.45 15.72
C ILE A 90 -18.85 1.12 17.06
N ALA A 91 -17.81 1.62 17.74
CA ALA A 91 -17.95 2.21 19.07
C ALA A 91 -18.83 3.46 19.10
N ILE A 92 -18.84 4.26 18.03
CA ILE A 92 -19.71 5.45 17.93
C ILE A 92 -21.14 5.12 17.46
N ASP A 93 -21.37 3.95 16.86
CA ASP A 93 -22.68 3.53 16.33
C ASP A 93 -23.46 2.64 17.31
N VAL A 94 -22.78 2.05 18.30
CA VAL A 94 -23.38 1.23 19.36
C VAL A 94 -24.06 2.09 20.43
N PHE A 95 -25.23 1.65 20.91
CA PHE A 95 -25.92 2.26 22.05
C PHE A 95 -25.10 2.09 23.35
N PRO A 96 -24.97 3.12 24.21
CA PRO A 96 -25.61 4.44 24.13
C PRO A 96 -24.79 5.51 23.40
N ASN A 97 -23.58 5.17 22.94
CA ASN A 97 -22.64 6.13 22.36
C ASN A 97 -23.23 6.85 21.14
N ASN A 98 -24.01 6.19 20.29
CA ASN A 98 -24.64 6.81 19.11
C ASN A 98 -25.49 8.06 19.41
N LEU A 99 -26.03 8.20 20.62
CA LEU A 99 -26.84 9.36 21.03
C LEU A 99 -26.00 10.61 21.34
N ILE A 100 -24.76 10.41 21.80
CA ILE A 100 -23.86 11.49 22.23
C ILE A 100 -22.72 11.73 21.26
N SER A 101 -22.31 10.72 20.48
CA SER A 101 -21.13 10.76 19.61
C SER A 101 -21.17 11.92 18.62
N ARG A 102 -22.29 12.07 17.88
CA ARG A 102 -22.47 13.17 16.93
C ARG A 102 -22.50 14.55 17.60
N ARG A 103 -23.08 14.66 18.80
CA ARG A 103 -23.10 15.92 19.56
C ARG A 103 -21.72 16.34 20.07
N LEU A 104 -20.84 15.36 20.32
CA LEU A 104 -19.45 15.57 20.72
C LEU A 104 -18.50 15.71 19.50
N GLY A 105 -19.03 15.68 18.27
CA GLY A 105 -18.25 15.84 17.04
C GLY A 105 -17.52 14.58 16.57
N TYR A 106 -17.87 13.41 17.09
CA TYR A 106 -17.35 12.14 16.58
C TYR A 106 -18.16 11.69 15.36
N GLU A 107 -17.51 11.74 14.20
CA GLU A 107 -18.04 11.29 12.91
C GLU A 107 -17.32 10.02 12.42
N PRO A 108 -18.00 9.12 11.68
CA PRO A 108 -17.38 7.94 11.10
C PRO A 108 -16.15 8.29 10.26
N ARG A 109 -15.11 7.47 10.38
CA ARG A 109 -13.88 7.61 9.59
C ARG A 109 -13.92 6.65 8.40
N ALA A 110 -13.37 7.10 7.27
CA ALA A 110 -13.21 6.26 6.10
C ALA A 110 -12.14 5.19 6.37
N MET A 111 -12.42 3.96 5.96
CA MET A 111 -11.39 2.90 5.92
C MET A 111 -10.46 3.14 4.73
N TRP A 112 -9.25 2.62 4.85
CA TRP A 112 -8.33 2.51 3.73
C TRP A 112 -8.91 1.54 2.70
N ALA A 113 -9.14 2.03 1.47
CA ALA A 113 -9.65 1.20 0.38
C ALA A 113 -8.62 0.10 0.06
N ALA A 114 -9.04 -1.16 0.05
CA ALA A 114 -8.23 -2.23 -0.49
C ALA A 114 -8.04 -1.95 -2.00
N ASP A 115 -6.79 -2.00 -2.48
CA ASP A 115 -6.50 -1.93 -3.92
C ASP A 115 -7.14 -3.12 -4.67
N ASP A 116 -7.49 -4.20 -3.95
CA ASP A 116 -8.22 -5.36 -4.44
C ASP A 116 -9.69 -5.33 -3.97
N ALA A 117 -10.60 -5.20 -4.92
CA ALA A 117 -12.06 -5.30 -4.70
C ALA A 117 -12.49 -6.66 -4.12
N SER A 118 -11.61 -7.67 -4.07
CA SER A 118 -11.88 -9.00 -3.51
C SER A 118 -11.96 -9.04 -1.99
N GLU A 119 -11.39 -8.06 -1.27
CA GLU A 119 -11.52 -7.97 0.20
C GLU A 119 -12.84 -7.32 0.66
N LEU A 120 -13.60 -6.74 -0.29
CA LEU A 120 -14.94 -6.20 -0.06
C LEU A 120 -16.04 -7.28 -0.11
N GLN A 121 -15.69 -8.56 0.08
CA GLN A 121 -16.71 -9.57 0.33
C GLN A 121 -17.30 -9.33 1.72
N SER A 122 -18.24 -8.39 1.78
CA SER A 122 -19.20 -8.27 2.87
C SER A 122 -19.81 -9.65 3.04
N VAL A 123 -19.45 -10.33 4.12
CA VAL A 123 -20.09 -11.57 4.53
C VAL A 123 -21.57 -11.25 4.66
N GLN A 124 -22.35 -11.62 3.65
CA GLN A 124 -23.80 -11.51 3.68
C GLN A 124 -24.27 -12.57 4.66
N VAL A 125 -24.45 -12.17 5.92
CA VAL A 125 -25.09 -13.03 6.92
C VAL A 125 -26.56 -13.10 6.55
N THR A 126 -26.91 -14.09 5.75
CA THR A 126 -28.30 -14.50 5.51
C THR A 126 -28.81 -15.16 6.78
N TRP A 127 -29.69 -14.47 7.51
CA TRP A 127 -30.48 -15.08 8.57
C TRP A 127 -31.54 -15.99 7.95
N ARG A 128 -31.63 -17.22 8.46
CA ARG A 128 -32.68 -18.20 8.14
C ARG A 128 -33.69 -18.27 9.27
#